data_AF-A0A9J6D959-F1
#
_entry.id   AF-A0A9J6D959-F1
#
_cell.length_a   1.000
_cell.length_b   1.000
_cell.length_c   1.000
_cell.angle_alpha   90.00
_cell.angle_beta   90.00
_cell.angle_gamma   90.00
#
_symmetry.space_group_name_H-M   'P 1'
#
loop_
_entity.id
_entity.type
_entity.pdbx_description
1 polymer ?
#
loop_
_entity_poly.entity_id
_entity_poly.type
_entity_poly.pdbx_seq_one_letter_code
_entity_poly.pdbx_strand_id
1 'polypeptide(L)'
;MRKLCSFYREVIGNPPQNAIQPPPPHRTPVPVITKLQGISERRSPTYALRQTVAPLLEEQHANHLHVYVDGSVKPVSDSSTAACTIPALQKNRTCRVPPHASSTAAEIAGLHLAVNVLLEDIPRSPVVIFCDSKAVLLSVQSP
;
A
#
# COMPACT_ATOMS: atom_id res chain seq x y z
N MET A 1 -32.01 16.66 -10.81
CA MET A 1 -30.85 15.74 -10.84
C MET A 1 -30.40 15.30 -12.24
N ARG A 2 -31.29 15.09 -13.24
CA ARG A 2 -30.88 14.59 -14.58
C ARG A 2 -29.91 15.50 -15.37
N LYS A 3 -30.02 16.84 -15.24
CA LYS A 3 -29.18 17.80 -15.97
C LYS A 3 -27.72 17.86 -15.49
N LEU A 4 -27.46 17.55 -14.22
CA LEU A 4 -26.10 17.55 -13.67
C LEU A 4 -25.31 16.35 -14.16
N CYS A 5 -25.95 15.17 -14.21
CA CYS A 5 -25.31 13.96 -14.70
C CYS A 5 -25.02 14.01 -16.21
N SER A 6 -25.84 14.69 -17.00
CA SER A 6 -25.59 14.87 -18.44
C SER A 6 -24.41 15.82 -18.68
N PHE A 7 -24.37 16.94 -17.96
CA PHE A 7 -23.27 17.90 -18.04
C PHE A 7 -21.93 17.28 -17.59
N TYR A 8 -21.94 16.49 -16.52
CA TYR A 8 -20.75 15.80 -16.05
C TYR A 8 -20.18 14.82 -17.09
N ARG A 9 -21.06 14.11 -17.81
CA ARG A 9 -20.68 13.13 -18.84
C ARG A 9 -20.11 13.80 -20.10
N GLU A 10 -20.60 15.00 -20.41
CA GLU A 10 -20.15 15.82 -21.54
C GLU A 10 -18.75 16.42 -21.30
N VAL A 11 -18.47 16.85 -20.06
CA VAL A 11 -17.20 17.50 -19.70
C VAL A 11 -16.07 16.49 -19.40
N ILE A 12 -16.39 15.39 -18.71
CA ILE A 12 -15.40 14.42 -18.22
C ILE A 12 -15.22 13.24 -19.20
N GLY A 13 -16.17 13.02 -20.10
CA GLY A 13 -16.26 11.80 -20.91
C GLY A 13 -16.76 10.60 -20.10
N ASN A 14 -16.91 9.44 -20.76
CA ASN A 14 -17.18 8.20 -20.04
C ASN A 14 -15.91 7.79 -19.29
N PRO A 15 -15.98 7.42 -18.00
CA PRO A 15 -14.83 6.85 -17.31
C PRO A 15 -14.35 5.62 -18.09
N PRO A 16 -13.03 5.38 -18.19
CA PRO A 16 -12.54 4.17 -18.83
C PRO A 16 -13.20 2.95 -18.16
N GLN A 17 -13.91 2.16 -18.95
CA GLN A 17 -14.51 0.89 -18.53
C GLN A 17 -13.42 -0.18 -18.34
N ASN A 18 -12.41 0.09 -17.52
CA ASN A 18 -11.71 -0.99 -16.85
C ASN A 18 -12.63 -1.46 -15.75
N ALA A 19 -13.63 -2.26 -16.12
CA ALA A 19 -14.45 -2.97 -15.15
C ALA A 19 -13.47 -3.76 -14.27
N ILE A 20 -13.34 -3.34 -13.02
CA ILE A 20 -12.66 -4.13 -11.99
C ILE A 20 -13.48 -5.41 -11.92
N GLN A 21 -13.03 -6.47 -12.61
CA GLN A 21 -13.69 -7.75 -12.53
C GLN A 21 -13.65 -8.16 -11.06
N PRO A 22 -14.79 -8.61 -10.49
CA PRO A 22 -14.77 -9.12 -9.13
C PRO A 22 -13.71 -10.23 -9.06
N PRO A 23 -12.88 -10.26 -8.00
CA PRO A 23 -11.88 -11.30 -7.86
C PRO A 23 -12.57 -12.67 -7.96
N PRO A 24 -11.94 -13.67 -8.61
CA PRO A 24 -12.54 -14.98 -8.78
C PRO A 24 -12.95 -15.56 -7.42
N PRO A 25 -14.07 -16.29 -7.35
CA PRO A 25 -14.74 -16.69 -6.09
C PRO A 25 -13.92 -17.59 -5.16
N HIS A 26 -12.75 -18.06 -5.61
CA HIS A 26 -11.85 -18.96 -4.87
C HIS A 26 -10.52 -18.30 -4.48
N ARG A 27 -10.41 -16.96 -4.58
CA ARG A 27 -9.18 -16.28 -4.16
C ARG A 27 -9.04 -16.38 -2.64
N THR A 28 -7.98 -17.04 -2.18
CA THR A 28 -7.60 -16.97 -0.76
C THR A 28 -7.32 -15.51 -0.39
N PRO A 29 -7.90 -14.99 0.69
CA PRO A 29 -7.59 -13.65 1.17
C PRO A 29 -6.09 -13.51 1.41
N VAL A 30 -5.53 -12.35 1.06
CA VAL A 30 -4.12 -12.07 1.36
C VAL A 30 -3.96 -12.06 2.89
N PRO A 31 -3.01 -12.81 3.46
CA PRO A 31 -2.79 -12.80 4.90
C PRO A 31 -2.29 -11.42 5.33
N VAL A 32 -3.03 -10.78 6.25
CA VAL A 32 -2.68 -9.46 6.81
C VAL A 32 -2.29 -9.63 8.26
N ILE A 33 -1.09 -9.15 8.61
CA ILE A 33 -0.57 -9.15 9.97
C ILE A 33 -0.58 -7.71 10.48
N THR A 34 -1.47 -7.40 11.43
CA THR A 34 -1.57 -6.05 12.02
C THR A 34 -0.96 -5.93 13.40
N LYS A 35 -0.47 -7.04 13.98
CA LYS A 35 0.11 -7.09 15.33
C LYS A 35 1.36 -7.96 15.29
N LEU A 36 2.45 -7.40 15.81
CA LEU A 36 3.68 -8.15 16.05
C LEU A 36 3.66 -8.65 17.49
N GLN A 37 3.87 -9.95 17.68
CA GLN A 37 3.90 -10.54 19.01
C GLN A 37 5.11 -9.98 19.79
N GLY A 38 4.91 -9.72 21.09
CA GLY A 38 5.98 -9.21 21.96
C GLY A 38 6.22 -7.70 21.91
N ILE A 39 5.45 -6.94 21.12
CA ILE A 39 5.54 -5.47 21.08
C ILE A 39 4.29 -4.83 21.69
N SER A 40 4.47 -4.01 22.74
CA SER A 40 3.40 -3.15 23.26
C SER A 40 3.44 -1.78 22.58
N GLU A 41 2.32 -1.37 21.98
CA GLU A 41 2.21 -0.28 20.99
C GLU A 41 2.50 1.16 21.49
N ARG A 42 3.01 1.37 22.71
CA ARG A 42 3.09 2.74 23.27
C ARG A 42 4.40 3.23 23.87
N ARG A 43 5.37 2.40 24.26
CA ARG A 43 6.56 2.88 25.02
C ARG A 43 7.87 2.10 24.84
N SER A 44 7.95 1.17 23.89
CA SER A 44 9.20 0.44 23.69
C SER A 44 10.26 1.35 23.07
N PRO A 45 11.49 1.42 23.63
CA PRO A 45 12.60 2.13 23.01
C PRO A 45 12.88 1.60 21.59
N THR A 46 13.35 2.46 20.69
CA THR A 46 13.65 2.10 19.29
C THR A 46 14.59 0.89 19.18
N TYR A 47 15.57 0.74 20.07
CA TYR A 47 16.46 -0.41 20.07
C TYR A 47 15.72 -1.72 20.41
N ALA A 48 14.78 -1.67 21.37
CA ALA A 48 13.98 -2.82 21.76
C ALA A 48 13.04 -3.24 20.62
N LEU A 49 12.42 -2.25 19.95
CA LEU A 49 11.63 -2.50 18.75
C LEU A 49 12.47 -3.17 17.65
N ARG A 50 13.67 -2.65 17.37
CA ARG A 50 14.57 -3.27 16.38
C ARG A 50 14.95 -4.70 16.75
N GLN A 51 15.31 -4.95 18.02
CA GLN A 51 15.65 -6.28 18.51
C GLN A 51 14.48 -7.26 18.42
N THR A 52 13.24 -6.80 18.59
CA THR A 52 12.06 -7.67 18.41
C THR A 52 11.70 -7.87 16.93
N VAL A 53 11.79 -6.83 16.10
CA VAL A 53 11.34 -6.87 14.69
C VAL A 53 12.35 -7.54 13.78
N ALA A 54 13.66 -7.32 13.96
CA ALA A 54 14.70 -7.91 13.13
C ALA A 54 14.60 -9.44 13.00
N PRO A 55 14.49 -10.22 14.09
CA PRO A 55 14.34 -11.67 13.97
C PRO A 55 13.00 -12.07 13.33
N LEU A 56 11.92 -11.31 13.52
CA LEU A 56 10.65 -11.59 12.83
C LEU A 56 10.81 -11.44 11.30
N LEU A 57 11.53 -10.41 10.85
CA LEU A 57 11.83 -10.19 9.44
C LEU A 57 12.75 -11.27 8.87
N GLU A 58 13.77 -11.66 9.64
CA GLU A 58 14.79 -12.63 9.23
C GLU A 58 14.29 -14.08 9.30
N GLU A 59 13.51 -14.46 10.31
CA GLU A 59 13.07 -15.85 10.49
C GLU A 59 11.77 -16.14 9.73
N GLN A 60 10.76 -15.26 9.84
CA GLN A 60 9.45 -15.52 9.23
C GLN A 60 9.42 -15.13 7.76
N HIS A 61 10.23 -14.15 7.37
CA HIS A 61 10.18 -13.55 6.04
C HIS A 61 11.51 -13.54 5.29
N ALA A 62 12.55 -14.29 5.70
CA ALA A 62 13.84 -14.37 4.99
C ALA A 62 13.70 -14.70 3.49
N ASN A 63 12.83 -15.66 3.16
CA ASN A 63 12.66 -16.13 1.79
C ASN A 63 11.65 -15.28 0.98
N HIS A 64 11.16 -14.18 1.56
CA HIS A 64 10.24 -13.26 0.89
C HIS A 64 10.99 -12.09 0.29
N LEU A 65 10.49 -11.60 -0.85
CA LEU A 65 10.89 -10.30 -1.36
C LEU A 65 10.25 -9.21 -0.49
N HIS A 66 11.09 -8.40 0.16
CA HIS A 66 10.65 -7.33 1.04
C HIS A 66 10.34 -6.07 0.25
N VAL A 67 9.12 -5.57 0.40
CA VAL A 67 8.64 -4.34 -0.23
C VAL A 67 8.17 -3.41 0.85
N TYR A 68 8.67 -2.17 0.85
CA TYR A 68 8.30 -1.15 1.81
C TYR A 68 7.50 -0.08 1.10
N VAL A 69 6.36 0.32 1.66
CA VAL A 69 5.52 1.38 1.11
C VAL A 69 5.30 2.47 2.15
N ASP A 70 5.16 3.70 1.67
CA ASP A 70 4.85 4.86 2.49
C ASP A 70 4.07 5.89 1.66
N GLY A 71 3.12 6.56 2.29
CA GLY A 71 2.32 7.64 1.75
C GLY A 71 2.44 8.88 2.63
N SER A 72 2.91 9.99 2.06
CA SER A 72 3.05 11.25 2.77
C SER A 72 2.17 12.34 2.18
N VAL A 73 1.68 13.21 3.06
CA VAL A 73 0.94 14.42 2.71
C VAL A 73 1.66 15.61 3.32
N LYS A 74 1.77 16.71 2.56
CA LYS A 74 2.29 17.99 3.04
C LYS A 74 1.19 19.03 2.92
N PRO A 75 0.46 19.32 4.02
CA PRO A 75 -0.67 20.25 4.00
C PRO A 75 -0.27 21.66 3.53
N VAL A 76 0.92 22.11 3.91
CA VAL A 76 1.43 23.46 3.60
C VAL A 76 1.61 23.68 2.10
N SER A 77 2.03 22.66 1.37
CA SER A 77 2.28 22.71 -0.08
C SER A 77 1.21 22.03 -0.92
N ASP A 78 0.11 21.62 -0.28
CA ASP A 78 -0.99 20.84 -0.87
C ASP A 78 -0.51 19.72 -1.79
N SER A 79 0.50 19.00 -1.32
CA SER A 79 1.17 17.97 -2.11
C SER A 79 1.12 16.65 -1.37
N SER A 80 0.72 15.61 -2.10
CA SER A 80 0.69 14.25 -1.59
C SER A 80 1.55 13.36 -2.47
N THR A 81 2.32 12.48 -1.85
CA THR A 81 3.28 11.60 -2.52
C THR A 81 3.20 10.20 -1.95
N ALA A 82 3.40 9.22 -2.81
CA ALA A 82 3.49 7.83 -2.44
C ALA A 82 4.82 7.27 -2.93
N ALA A 83 5.37 6.31 -2.19
CA ALA A 83 6.63 5.67 -2.50
C ALA A 83 6.57 4.16 -2.25
N CYS A 84 7.35 3.43 -3.03
CA CYS A 84 7.69 2.05 -2.73
C CYS A 84 9.18 1.78 -2.97
N THR A 85 9.75 0.94 -2.12
CA THR A 85 11.15 0.51 -2.17
C THR A 85 11.23 -1.00 -2.07
N ILE A 86 12.01 -1.61 -2.97
CA ILE A 86 12.33 -3.04 -2.98
C ILE A 86 13.86 -3.18 -2.93
N PRO A 87 14.46 -3.28 -1.73
CA PRO A 87 15.92 -3.21 -1.56
C PRO A 87 16.68 -4.29 -2.33
N ALA A 88 16.17 -5.53 -2.30
CA ALA A 88 16.80 -6.67 -2.98
C ALA A 88 16.90 -6.51 -4.51
N LEU A 89 16.00 -5.70 -5.09
CA LEU A 89 16.01 -5.39 -6.52
C LEU A 89 16.62 -4.02 -6.83
N GLN A 90 17.07 -3.28 -5.82
CA GLN A 90 17.48 -1.87 -5.93
C GLN A 90 16.43 -0.99 -6.63
N LYS A 91 15.15 -1.34 -6.52
CA LYS A 91 14.05 -0.61 -7.16
C LYS A 91 13.45 0.37 -6.16
N ASN A 92 13.34 1.63 -6.58
CA ASN A 92 12.62 2.67 -5.87
C ASN A 92 11.66 3.33 -6.86
N ARG A 93 10.40 3.49 -6.48
CA ARG A 93 9.43 4.27 -7.24
C ARG A 93 8.75 5.27 -6.33
N THR A 94 8.44 6.42 -6.90
CA THR A 94 7.63 7.43 -6.27
C THR A 94 6.59 7.90 -7.27
N CYS A 95 5.44 8.32 -6.78
CA CYS A 95 4.44 8.99 -7.59
C CYS A 95 3.82 10.15 -6.83
N ARG A 96 3.35 11.14 -7.58
CA ARG A 96 2.56 12.24 -7.05
C ARG A 96 1.11 11.80 -7.02
N VAL A 97 0.48 11.93 -5.86
CA VAL A 97 -0.94 11.68 -5.66
C VAL A 97 -1.68 13.00 -5.90
N PRO A 98 -2.95 12.98 -6.37
CA PRO A 98 -3.71 14.20 -6.56
C PRO A 98 -3.68 15.15 -5.34
N PRO A 99 -3.76 16.48 -5.56
CA PRO A 99 -3.88 17.47 -4.49
C PRO A 99 -5.06 17.14 -3.56
N HIS A 100 -4.98 17.57 -2.30
CA HIS A 100 -6.00 17.30 -1.27
C HIS A 100 -6.25 15.81 -0.93
N ALA A 101 -5.36 14.89 -1.32
CA ALA A 101 -5.47 13.50 -0.88
C ALA A 101 -5.25 13.39 0.65
N SER A 102 -6.06 12.56 1.31
CA SER A 102 -5.86 12.22 2.72
C SER A 102 -4.61 11.36 2.91
N SER A 103 -4.06 11.31 4.13
CA SER A 103 -2.92 10.44 4.45
C SER A 103 -3.21 8.98 4.07
N THR A 104 -4.40 8.48 4.42
CA THR A 104 -4.81 7.12 4.02
C THR A 104 -4.84 6.93 2.51
N ALA A 105 -5.27 7.92 1.73
CA ALA A 105 -5.27 7.84 0.27
C ALA A 105 -3.84 7.81 -0.30
N ALA A 106 -2.91 8.58 0.28
CA ALA A 106 -1.51 8.52 -0.11
C ALA A 106 -0.88 7.15 0.20
N GLU A 107 -1.21 6.56 1.34
CA GLU A 107 -0.72 5.23 1.74
C GLU A 107 -1.27 4.12 0.83
N ILE A 108 -2.57 4.17 0.52
CA ILE A 108 -3.19 3.26 -0.47
C ILE A 108 -2.51 3.41 -1.83
N ALA A 109 -2.18 4.63 -2.25
CA ALA A 109 -1.44 4.86 -3.49
C ALA A 109 -0.03 4.25 -3.44
N GLY A 110 0.65 4.24 -2.29
CA GLY A 110 1.93 3.56 -2.09
C GLY A 110 1.81 2.05 -2.25
N LEU A 111 0.75 1.46 -1.70
CA LEU A 111 0.46 0.04 -1.90
C LEU A 111 0.17 -0.31 -3.36
N HIS A 112 -0.65 0.48 -4.06
CA HIS A 112 -0.89 0.29 -5.50
C HIS A 112 0.39 0.44 -6.32
N LEU A 113 1.25 1.40 -5.97
CA LEU A 113 2.53 1.60 -6.63
C LEU A 113 3.42 0.37 -6.49
N ALA A 114 3.51 -0.21 -5.29
CA ALA A 114 4.23 -1.47 -5.07
C ALA A 114 3.68 -2.60 -5.93
N VAL A 115 2.36 -2.80 -5.97
CA VAL A 115 1.75 -3.83 -6.80
C VAL A 115 2.09 -3.64 -8.29
N ASN A 116 2.03 -2.41 -8.79
CA ASN A 116 2.39 -2.11 -10.18
C ASN A 116 3.85 -2.47 -10.48
N VAL A 117 4.77 -2.14 -9.57
CA VAL A 117 6.20 -2.50 -9.71
C VAL A 117 6.41 -4.01 -9.73
N LEU A 118 5.66 -4.75 -8.93
CA LEU A 118 5.72 -6.21 -8.89
C LEU A 118 5.09 -6.84 -10.15
N LEU A 119 4.12 -6.17 -10.78
CA LEU A 119 3.51 -6.63 -12.03
C LEU A 119 4.39 -6.34 -13.26
N GLU A 120 5.28 -5.35 -13.20
CA GLU A 120 6.29 -5.11 -14.26
C GLU A 120 7.24 -6.32 -14.42
N ASP A 121 7.56 -7.00 -13.32
CA ASP A 121 8.44 -8.17 -13.29
C ASP A 121 8.02 -9.09 -12.13
N ILE A 122 7.19 -10.09 -12.46
CA ILE A 122 6.54 -10.97 -11.49
C ILE A 122 7.60 -11.75 -10.71
N PRO A 123 7.75 -11.52 -9.39
CA PRO A 123 8.75 -12.22 -8.59
C PRO A 123 8.48 -13.73 -8.54
N ARG A 124 9.56 -14.51 -8.54
CA ARG A 124 9.50 -15.97 -8.34
C ARG A 124 9.39 -16.36 -6.87
N SER A 125 9.88 -15.52 -5.98
CA SER A 125 9.79 -15.69 -4.53
C SER A 125 8.46 -15.12 -4.01
N PRO A 126 7.95 -15.62 -2.88
CA PRO A 126 6.83 -14.98 -2.20
C PRO A 126 7.19 -13.52 -1.85
N VAL A 127 6.19 -12.65 -1.73
CA VAL A 127 6.38 -11.22 -1.48
C VAL A 127 5.73 -10.86 -0.15
N VAL A 128 6.39 -9.99 0.62
CA VAL A 128 5.82 -9.36 1.81
C VAL A 128 5.88 -7.84 1.64
N ILE A 129 4.74 -7.18 1.85
CA ILE A 129 4.63 -5.72 1.77
C ILE A 129 4.47 -5.16 3.18
N PHE A 130 5.36 -4.27 3.56
CA PHE A 130 5.36 -3.57 4.84
C PHE A 130 4.73 -2.18 4.67
N CYS A 131 3.72 -1.92 5.49
CA CYS A 131 3.01 -0.65 5.59
C CYS A 131 2.75 -0.36 7.07
N ASP A 132 3.05 0.86 7.51
CA ASP A 132 2.83 1.32 8.89
C ASP A 132 1.39 1.85 9.11
N SER A 133 0.63 2.06 8.04
CA SER A 133 -0.78 2.43 8.11
C SER A 133 -1.69 1.23 8.38
N LYS A 134 -2.07 1.07 9.65
CA LYS A 134 -3.08 0.09 10.07
C LYS A 134 -4.40 0.21 9.31
N ALA A 135 -4.80 1.44 8.93
CA ALA A 135 -6.02 1.68 8.17
C ALA A 135 -5.98 1.00 6.79
N VAL A 136 -4.82 1.02 6.13
CA VAL A 136 -4.59 0.36 4.84
C VAL A 136 -4.56 -1.16 5.00
N LEU A 137 -3.87 -1.67 6.03
CA LEU A 137 -3.84 -3.10 6.30
C LEU A 137 -5.27 -3.65 6.52
N LEU A 138 -6.11 -2.93 7.24
CA LEU A 138 -7.50 -3.34 7.46
C LEU A 138 -8.37 -3.21 6.20
N SER A 139 -8.10 -2.25 5.32
CA SER A 139 -8.87 -2.10 4.08
C SER A 139 -8.63 -3.24 3.10
N VAL A 140 -7.43 -3.82 3.08
CA VAL A 140 -7.11 -4.98 2.22
C VAL A 140 -7.51 -6.32 2.82
N GLN A 141 -7.80 -6.36 4.12
CA GLN A 141 -8.31 -7.54 4.80
C GLN A 141 -9.82 -7.77 4.55
N SER A 142 -10.54 -6.71 4.18
CA SER A 142 -11.98 -6.78 3.91
C SER A 142 -12.24 -7.22 2.47
N PRO A 143 -13.04 -8.28 2.22
CA PRO A 143 -13.35 -8.76 0.87
C PRO A 143 -14.24 -7.79 0.08
#